data_AF-A0A661FQK2-F1
#
_entry.id   AF-A0A661FQK2-F1
#
_cell.length_a   1.000
_cell.length_b   1.000
_cell.length_c   1.000
_cell.angle_alpha   90.00
_cell.angle_beta   90.00
_cell.angle_gamma   90.00
#
_symmetry.space_group_name_H-M   'P 1'
#
loop_
_entity.id
_entity.type
_entity.pdbx_description
1 polymer ?
#
loop_
_entity_poly.entity_id
_entity_poly.type
_entity_poly.pdbx_seq_one_letter_code
_entity_poly.pdbx_strand_id
1 'polypeptide(L)' 'MTQKQLAKFVGVSRQTICAIERGKYSPSLEVAFRIANTLCSPLEDVFYHLDDVEGLKEYADGLVIEVTSVGDDDNGGN' A
#
# COMPACT_ATOMS: atom_id res chain seq x y z
N MET A 1 3.48 -7.02 -9.69
CA MET A 1 3.93 -7.89 -8.59
C MET A 1 2.72 -8.29 -7.76
N THR A 2 2.75 -9.34 -6.93
CA THR A 2 1.63 -9.65 -6.01
C THR A 2 1.83 -8.98 -4.64
N GLN A 3 0.76 -8.83 -3.84
CA GLN A 3 0.85 -8.26 -2.47
C GLN A 3 1.83 -9.05 -1.60
N LYS A 4 1.87 -10.38 -1.79
CA LYS A 4 2.78 -11.29 -1.09
C LYS A 4 4.23 -11.04 -1.49
N GLN A 5 4.49 -10.76 -2.77
CA GLN A 5 5.82 -10.39 -3.25
C GLN A 5 6.22 -9.01 -2.70
N LEU A 6 5.35 -8.01 -2.75
CA LEU A 6 5.59 -6.68 -2.20
C LEU A 6 5.91 -6.77 -0.69
N ALA A 7 5.10 -7.50 0.07
CA ALA A 7 5.30 -7.74 1.49
C ALA A 7 6.70 -8.35 1.77
N LYS A 8 7.10 -9.34 0.97
CA LYS A 8 8.42 -9.97 1.08
C LYS A 8 9.56 -8.98 0.82
N PHE A 9 9.45 -8.14 -0.21
CA PHE A 9 10.49 -7.15 -0.54
C PHE A 9 10.59 -6.02 0.50
N VAL A 10 9.44 -5.58 1.02
CA VAL A 10 9.36 -4.53 2.04
C VAL A 10 9.78 -5.05 3.43
N GLY A 11 9.65 -6.36 3.67
CA GLY A 11 9.96 -6.99 4.95
C GLY A 11 8.82 -6.90 5.96
N VAL A 12 7.58 -6.93 5.50
CA VAL A 12 6.36 -6.90 6.32
C VAL A 12 5.45 -8.09 5.98
N SER A 13 4.37 -8.27 6.73
CA SER A 13 3.39 -9.32 6.41
C SER A 13 2.51 -8.92 5.22
N ARG A 14 1.94 -9.90 4.50
CA ARG A 14 0.92 -9.63 3.48
C ARG A 14 -0.27 -8.86 4.08
N GLN A 15 -0.66 -9.20 5.32
CA GLN A 15 -1.75 -8.53 6.02
C GLN A 15 -1.45 -7.04 6.25
N THR A 16 -0.19 -6.70 6.53
CA THR A 16 0.27 -5.31 6.66
C THR A 16 0.08 -4.55 5.35
N ILE A 17 0.56 -5.08 4.22
CA ILE A 17 0.33 -4.48 2.89
C ILE A 17 -1.17 -4.29 2.63
N CYS A 18 -1.97 -5.32 2.90
CA CYS A 18 -3.42 -5.31 2.70
C CYS A 18 -4.17 -4.33 3.62
N ALA A 19 -3.62 -4.00 4.79
CA ALA A 19 -4.17 -3.00 5.69
C ALA A 19 -3.81 -1.58 5.21
N ILE A 20 -2.58 -1.39 4.72
CA ILE A 20 -2.12 -0.12 4.13
C ILE A 20 -2.95 0.22 2.88
N GLU A 21 -3.10 -0.72 1.95
CA GLU A 21 -3.88 -0.51 0.71
C GLU A 21 -5.33 -0.12 0.96
N ARG A 22 -5.93 -0.59 2.06
CA ARG A 22 -7.30 -0.24 2.44
C ARG A 22 -7.40 1.03 3.28
N GLY A 23 -6.29 1.74 3.49
CA GLY A 23 -6.22 2.91 4.37
C GLY A 23 -6.48 2.60 5.85
N LYS A 24 -6.45 1.33 6.27
CA LYS A 24 -6.71 0.93 7.67
C LYS A 24 -5.49 1.08 8.57
N TYR A 25 -4.32 1.30 7.98
CA TYR A 25 -3.06 1.43 8.69
C TYR A 25 -2.12 2.33 7.91
N SER A 26 -1.70 3.44 8.52
CA SER A 26 -0.64 4.28 7.97
C SER A 26 0.73 3.61 8.21
N PRO A 27 1.54 3.36 7.17
CA PRO A 27 2.86 2.78 7.34
C PRO A 27 3.79 3.73 8.11
N SER A 28 4.82 3.18 8.76
CA SER A 28 5.94 4.01 9.21
C SER A 28 6.65 4.62 7.99
N LEU A 29 7.36 5.73 8.20
CA LEU A 29 8.12 6.40 7.13
C LEU A 29 9.10 5.44 6.44
N GLU A 30 9.77 4.58 7.20
CA GLU A 30 10.68 3.56 6.65
C GLU A 30 9.94 2.57 5.72
N VAL A 31 8.78 2.07 6.15
CA VAL A 31 7.97 1.14 5.35
C VAL A 31 7.47 1.84 4.08
N ALA A 32 7.05 3.10 4.18
CA ALA A 32 6.63 3.89 3.03
C ALA A 32 7.76 4.05 2.00
N PHE A 33 8.96 4.43 2.42
CA PHE A 33 10.12 4.51 1.52
C PHE A 33 10.47 3.16 0.89
N ARG A 34 10.41 2.06 1.65
CA ARG A 34 10.67 0.72 1.11
C ARG A 34 9.64 0.32 0.05
N ILE A 35 8.36 0.64 0.27
CA ILE A 35 7.30 0.39 -0.71
C ILE A 35 7.56 1.19 -1.98
N ALA A 36 7.80 2.50 -1.87
CA ALA A 36 8.07 3.38 -3.01
C ALA A 36 9.29 2.94 -3.83
N ASN A 37 10.39 2.61 -3.14
CA ASN A 37 11.59 2.07 -3.78
C ASN A 37 11.34 0.73 -4.48
N THR A 38 10.52 -0.15 -3.90
CA THR A 38 10.18 -1.45 -4.51
C THR A 38 9.32 -1.28 -5.76
N LEU A 39 8.46 -0.26 -5.78
CA LEU A 39 7.62 0.10 -6.91
C LEU A 39 8.36 0.93 -7.97
N CYS A 40 9.59 1.37 -7.69
CA CYS A 40 10.37 2.28 -8.53
C CYS A 40 9.63 3.60 -8.82
N SER A 41 8.89 4.10 -7.83
CA SER A 41 8.10 5.33 -7.92
C SER A 41 8.52 6.30 -6.80
N PRO A 42 8.43 7.62 -7.02
CA PRO A 42 8.62 8.59 -5.94
C PRO A 42 7.52 8.45 -4.88
N LEU A 43 7.80 8.91 -3.66
CA LEU A 43 6.93 8.66 -2.50
C LEU A 43 5.55 9.29 -2.70
N GLU A 44 5.53 10.49 -3.27
CA GLU A 44 4.34 11.28 -3.59
C GLU A 44 3.43 10.64 -4.66
N ASP A 45 3.95 9.79 -5.52
CA ASP A 45 3.15 9.05 -6.52
C ASP A 45 2.51 7.81 -5.92
N VAL A 46 3.04 7.34 -4.78
CA VAL A 46 2.63 6.10 -4.12
C VAL A 46 1.69 6.38 -2.95
N PHE A 47 1.76 7.54 -2.32
CA PHE A 47 1.05 7.82 -1.08
C PHE A 47 0.44 9.22 -1.07
N TYR A 48 -0.86 9.29 -0.80
CA TYR A 48 -1.63 10.53 -0.79
C TYR A 48 -2.27 10.78 0.57
N HIS A 49 -2.29 12.04 1.00
CA HIS A 49 -3.14 12.45 2.12
C HIS A 49 -4.60 12.49 1.65
N LEU A 50 -5.53 11.91 2.42
CA LEU A 50 -6.94 11.84 2.01
C LEU A 50 -7.58 13.23 1.84
N ASP A 51 -7.06 14.24 2.53
CA ASP A 51 -7.51 15.63 2.37
C ASP A 51 -7.12 16.23 1.01
N ASP A 52 -6.09 15.69 0.35
CA ASP A 52 -5.61 16.16 -0.95
C ASP A 52 -6.40 15.54 -2.12
N VAL A 53 -7.30 14.60 -1.86
CA VAL A 53 -8.06 13.86 -2.89
C VAL A 53 -9.56 14.12 -2.76
N GLU A 54 -10.12 14.92 -3.68
CA GLU A 54 -11.57 15.16 -3.75
C GLU A 54 -12.33 13.83 -3.99
N GLY A 55 -13.23 13.48 -3.09
CA GLY A 55 -14.12 12.31 -3.21
C GLY A 55 -13.74 11.07 -2.39
N LEU A 56 -12.63 11.09 -1.63
CA LEU A 56 -12.19 9.96 -0.79
C LEU A 56 -12.51 10.09 0.72
N LYS A 57 -13.42 10.98 1.10
CA LYS A 57 -13.77 11.27 2.52
C LYS A 57 -14.34 10.10 3.33
N GLU A 58 -14.67 8.96 2.71
CA GLU A 58 -15.17 7.76 3.40
C GLU A 58 -14.06 6.83 3.94
N TYR A 59 -12.80 7.05 3.56
CA TYR A 59 -11.69 6.31 4.11
C TYR A 59 -11.26 6.99 5.43
N ALA A 60 -11.36 6.29 6.54
CA ALA A 60 -10.90 6.79 7.84
C ALA A 60 -9.39 6.97 7.82
N ASP A 61 -8.89 8.11 8.35
CA ASP A 61 -7.48 8.46 8.61
C ASP A 61 -6.44 7.46 8.09
N GLY A 62 -6.03 7.60 6.82
CA GLY A 62 -5.16 6.63 6.19
C GLY A 62 -4.50 7.13 4.91
N LEU A 63 -3.37 6.50 4.58
CA LEU A 63 -2.58 6.78 3.39
C LEU A 63 -3.01 5.79 2.28
N VAL A 64 -3.48 6.27 1.13
CA VAL A 64 -3.92 5.41 0.03
C VAL A 64 -2.72 5.10 -0.87
N ILE A 65 -2.49 3.82 -1.15
CA ILE A 65 -1.55 3.42 -2.21
C ILE A 65 -2.32 3.23 -3.51
N GLU A 66 -2.01 4.04 -4.54
CA GLU A 66 -2.44 3.73 -5.90
C GLU A 66 -1.58 2.58 -6.43
N VAL A 67 -1.97 1.37 -6.08
CA VAL A 67 -1.27 0.19 -6.54
C VAL A 67 -1.76 -0.13 -7.95
N THR A 68 -1.23 0.55 -8.96
CA THR A 68 -1.43 0.15 -10.36
C THR A 68 -0.93 -1.29 -10.53
N SER A 69 -1.89 -2.23 -10.54
CA SER A 69 -1.75 -3.63 -10.93
C SER A 69 -0.94 -4.54 -10.00
N VAL A 70 -1.14 -4.46 -8.67
CA VAL A 70 -0.89 -5.64 -7.81
C VAL A 70 -2.15 -6.50 -7.82
N GLY A 71 -2.20 -7.46 -8.74
CA GLY A 71 -3.25 -8.46 -8.75
C GLY A 71 -3.22 -9.30 -7.48
N ASP A 72 -4.40 -9.56 -6.91
CA ASP A 72 -4.64 -10.59 -5.90
C ASP A 72 -4.42 -12.00 -6.50
N ASP A 73 -3.17 -12.34 -6.81
CA ASP A 73 -2.79 -13.69 -7.24
C ASP A 73 -2.57 -14.57 -5.99
N ASP A 74 -3.66 -14.92 -5.30
CA ASP A 74 -3.71 -16.08 -4.40
C ASP A 74 -5.19 -16.52 -4.22
N ASN A 75 -5.78 -17.05 -5.30
CA ASN A 75 -6.77 -18.13 -5.17
C ASN A 75 -6.00 -19.40 -4.76
N GLY A 76 -5.69 -19.52 -3.47
CA GLY A 76 -4.87 -20.60 -2.94
C GLY A 76 -5.01 -20.66 -1.42
N GLY A 77 -5.95 -21.48 -0.97
CA GLY A 77 -6.42 -21.53 0.40
C GLY A 77 -5.39 -21.93 1.46
N ASN A 78 -5.81 -21.68 2.70
CA ASN A 78 -5.88 -22.71 3.72
C ASN A 78 -7.19 -22.56 4.48
#